data_AF-A0A1F9ESV8-F1
#
_entry.id   AF-A0A1F9ESV8-F1
#
_cell.length_a   1.000
_cell.length_b   1.000
_cell.length_c   1.000
_cell.angle_alpha   90.00
_cell.angle_beta   90.00
_cell.angle_gamma   90.00
#
_symmetry.space_group_name_H-M   'P 1'
#
loop_
_entity.id
_entity.type
_entity.pdbx_description
1 polymer ?
#
loop_
_entity_poly.entity_id
_entity_poly.type
_entity_poly.pdbx_seq_one_letter_code
_entity_poly.pdbx_strand_id
1 'polypeptide(L)' 'MTAIALSLAAGCLPPSKQCVDYVACQQAYDATVDTTAYREGGSCWTTPQEAAACTEQCEVALAGLRQLPDLPDECGAAP' A
#
# COMPACT_ATOMS: atom_id res chain seq x y z
N MET A 1 9.65 16.13 -36.04
CA MET A 1 9.93 14.95 -35.19
C MET A 1 8.77 14.85 -34.21
N THR A 2 8.03 13.76 -34.31
CA THR A 2 6.72 13.54 -33.70
C THR A 2 6.88 13.18 -32.23
N ALA A 3 6.43 14.04 -31.31
CA ALA A 3 6.27 13.70 -29.89
C ALA A 3 4.78 13.48 -29.60
N ILE A 4 4.28 12.30 -29.98
CA ILE A 4 3.00 11.79 -29.50
C ILE A 4 3.34 10.88 -28.32
N ALA A 5 3.14 11.37 -27.10
CA ALA A 5 3.02 10.53 -25.91
C ALA A 5 1.62 10.75 -25.32
N LEU A 6 0.60 10.30 -26.04
CA LEU A 6 -0.67 9.94 -25.42
C LEU A 6 -0.42 8.68 -24.61
N SER A 7 -0.64 8.72 -23.29
CA SER A 7 -1.14 7.57 -22.55
C SER A 7 -1.92 8.08 -21.36
N LEU A 8 -3.21 7.80 -21.41
CA LEU A 8 -4.20 8.18 -20.43
C LEU A 8 -3.82 7.53 -19.09
N ALA A 9 -3.58 8.32 -18.04
CA ALA A 9 -3.78 7.84 -16.67
C ALA A 9 -5.30 7.75 -16.41
N ALA A 10 -5.98 6.91 -17.19
CA ALA A 10 -7.33 6.46 -16.90
C ALA A 10 -7.18 5.17 -16.09
N GLY A 11 -7.49 5.23 -14.79
CA GLY A 11 -8.08 4.07 -14.11
C GLY A 11 -7.43 3.56 -12.83
N CYS A 12 -6.43 4.21 -12.25
CA CYS A 12 -5.96 3.85 -10.91
C CYS A 12 -5.90 5.06 -9.97
N LEU A 13 -6.58 4.95 -8.83
CA LEU A 13 -6.47 5.84 -7.70
C LEU A 13 -5.06 5.75 -7.09
N PRO A 14 -4.58 6.79 -6.40
CA PRO A 14 -3.34 6.69 -5.64
C PRO A 14 -3.55 5.81 -4.40
N PRO A 15 -2.53 5.03 -3.97
CA PRO A 15 -2.56 4.33 -2.71
C PRO A 15 -2.71 5.27 -1.52
N SER A 16 -3.44 4.82 -0.50
CA SER A 16 -3.55 5.54 0.76
C SER A 16 -2.26 5.47 1.57
N LYS A 17 -2.04 6.46 2.45
CA LYS A 17 -0.85 6.49 3.30
C LYS A 17 -0.72 5.23 4.15
N GLN A 18 -1.84 4.73 4.68
CA GLN A 18 -1.90 3.53 5.50
C GLN A 18 -1.39 2.31 4.73
N CYS A 19 -1.78 2.15 3.46
CA CYS A 19 -1.28 1.05 2.62
C CYS A 19 0.19 1.21 2.26
N VAL A 20 0.67 2.44 2.02
CA VAL A 20 2.11 2.67 1.77
C VAL A 20 2.93 2.27 3.00
N ASP A 21 2.52 2.71 4.19
CA ASP A 21 3.18 2.38 5.45
C ASP A 21 3.12 0.86 5.73
N TYR A 22 1.95 0.23 5.50
CA TYR A 22 1.76 -1.22 5.63
C TYR A 22 2.69 -2.00 4.69
N VAL A 23 2.72 -1.67 3.40
CA VAL A 23 3.58 -2.38 2.43
C VAL A 23 5.05 -2.26 2.81
N ALA A 24 5.52 -1.06 3.17
CA ALA A 24 6.91 -0.87 3.59
C ALA A 24 7.23 -1.70 4.84
N CYS A 25 6.40 -1.57 5.87
CA CYS A 25 6.53 -2.31 7.12
C CYS A 25 6.52 -3.83 6.92
N GLN A 26 5.53 -4.32 6.17
CA GLN A 26 5.35 -5.74 5.92
C GLN A 26 6.52 -6.32 5.13
N GLN A 27 7.06 -5.60 4.14
CA GLN A 27 8.21 -6.07 3.35
C GLN A 27 9.51 -6.12 4.17
N ALA A 28 9.67 -5.22 5.14
CA ALA A 28 10.80 -5.23 6.06
C ALA A 28 10.69 -6.35 7.11
N TYR A 29 9.47 -6.61 7.60
CA TYR A 29 9.21 -7.65 8.60
C TYR A 29 9.20 -9.06 8.00
N ASP A 30 8.46 -9.25 6.91
CA ASP A 30 8.33 -10.52 6.18
C ASP A 30 8.11 -10.28 4.68
N ALA A 31 9.20 -10.37 3.93
CA ALA A 31 9.20 -10.20 2.47
C ALA A 31 8.44 -11.31 1.70
N THR A 32 8.02 -12.39 2.37
CA THR A 32 7.23 -13.47 1.73
C THR A 32 5.76 -13.12 1.60
N VAL A 33 5.28 -12.11 2.34
CA VAL A 33 3.89 -11.64 2.25
C VAL A 33 3.70 -10.84 0.96
N ASP A 34 2.75 -11.28 0.14
CA ASP A 34 2.37 -10.58 -1.08
C ASP A 34 1.60 -9.31 -0.76
N THR A 35 2.20 -8.17 -1.10
CA THR A 35 1.64 -6.82 -0.91
C THR A 35 1.31 -6.15 -2.25
N THR A 36 1.41 -6.86 -3.37
CA THR A 36 1.32 -6.31 -4.73
C THR A 36 -0.02 -5.63 -4.98
N ALA A 37 -1.12 -6.18 -4.44
CA ALA A 37 -2.45 -5.60 -4.55
C ALA A 37 -2.55 -4.18 -3.96
N TYR A 38 -1.78 -3.87 -2.91
CA TYR A 38 -1.81 -2.61 -2.18
C TYR A 38 -0.83 -1.55 -2.71
N ARG A 39 0.09 -1.93 -3.61
CA ARG A 39 1.05 -1.01 -4.24
C ARG A 39 0.38 -0.15 -5.31
N GLU A 40 1.03 0.94 -5.71
CA GLU A 40 0.57 1.76 -6.83
C GLU A 40 0.34 0.91 -8.09
N GLY A 41 -0.79 1.10 -8.76
CA GLY A 41 -1.21 0.30 -9.91
C GLY A 41 -1.67 -1.13 -9.57
N GLY A 42 -1.70 -1.50 -8.28
CA GLY A 42 -2.28 -2.74 -7.79
C GLY A 42 -3.80 -2.76 -7.89
N SER A 43 -4.39 -3.94 -7.71
CA SER A 43 -5.84 -4.16 -7.83
C SER A 43 -6.67 -3.39 -6.81
N CYS A 44 -6.09 -2.94 -5.69
CA CYS A 44 -6.80 -2.12 -4.71
C CYS A 44 -7.21 -0.74 -5.24
N TRP A 45 -6.55 -0.24 -6.28
CA TRP A 45 -6.71 1.14 -6.69
C TRP A 45 -7.48 1.31 -7.98
N THR A 46 -8.11 0.26 -8.49
CA THR A 46 -8.91 0.26 -9.72
C THR A 46 -10.23 1.02 -9.57
N THR A 47 -10.87 0.94 -8.40
CA THR A 47 -12.16 1.56 -8.11
C THR A 47 -12.17 2.27 -6.75
N PRO A 48 -12.97 3.34 -6.55
CA PRO A 48 -13.05 4.02 -5.26
C PRO A 48 -13.53 3.11 -4.12
N GLN A 49 -14.45 2.19 -4.40
CA GLN A 49 -14.95 1.22 -3.41
C GLN A 49 -13.86 0.26 -2.96
N GLU A 50 -13.07 -0.29 -3.88
CA GLU A 50 -11.93 -1.16 -3.54
C GLU A 50 -10.83 -0.38 -2.83
N ALA A 51 -10.55 0.85 -3.26
CA ALA A 51 -9.55 1.71 -2.62
C ALA A 51 -9.89 2.01 -1.16
N ALA A 52 -11.18 2.27 -0.86
CA ALA A 52 -11.65 2.45 0.51
C ALA A 52 -11.48 1.17 1.34
N ALA A 53 -11.94 0.03 0.82
CA ALA A 53 -11.81 -1.26 1.50
C ALA A 53 -10.33 -1.61 1.77
N CYS A 54 -9.45 -1.46 0.79
CA CYS A 54 -8.03 -1.72 0.97
C CYS A 54 -7.39 -0.77 1.97
N THR A 55 -7.82 0.50 2.03
CA THR A 55 -7.34 1.44 3.04
C THR A 55 -7.66 0.97 4.45
N GLU A 56 -8.90 0.54 4.71
CA GLU A 56 -9.31 -0.01 6.01
C GLU A 56 -8.53 -1.29 6.35
N GLN A 57 -8.32 -2.19 5.38
CA GLN A 57 -7.52 -3.41 5.58
C GLN A 57 -6.07 -3.08 5.95
N CYS A 58 -5.43 -2.16 5.23
CA CYS A 58 -4.06 -1.73 5.54
C CYS A 58 -3.96 -1.04 6.90
N GLU A 59 -4.96 -0.26 7.30
CA GLU A 59 -4.99 0.37 8.64
C GLU A 59 -5.03 -0.70 9.75
N VAL A 60 -5.93 -1.68 9.62
CA VAL A 60 -6.04 -2.79 10.58
C VAL A 60 -4.78 -3.65 10.58
N ALA A 61 -4.25 -3.98 9.40
CA ALA A 61 -3.04 -4.80 9.28
C ALA A 61 -1.81 -4.08 9.87
N LEU A 62 -1.65 -2.79 9.60
CA LEU A 62 -0.57 -1.97 10.18
C LEU A 62 -0.71 -1.85 11.71
N ALA A 63 -1.93 -1.67 12.21
CA ALA A 63 -2.18 -1.67 13.66
C ALA A 63 -1.85 -3.02 14.30
N GLY A 64 -2.17 -4.14 13.62
CA GLY A 64 -1.83 -5.48 14.06
C GLY A 64 -0.32 -5.73 14.06
N LEU A 65 0.37 -5.32 13.00
CA LEU A 65 1.83 -5.39 12.93
C LEU A 65 2.44 -4.64 14.11
N ARG A 66 2.01 -3.39 14.39
CA ARG A 66 2.50 -2.53 15.49
C ARG A 66 2.42 -3.14 16.89
N GLN A 67 1.66 -4.21 17.08
CA GLN A 67 1.57 -4.93 18.35
C GLN A 67 2.63 -6.02 18.51
N LEU A 68 3.39 -6.33 17.45
CA LEU A 68 4.42 -7.36 17.46
C LEU A 68 5.72 -6.83 18.10
N PRO A 69 6.40 -7.64 18.94
CA PRO A 69 7.59 -7.23 19.67
C PRO A 69 8.86 -7.10 18.82
N ASP A 70 8.90 -7.73 17.64
CA ASP A 70 10.09 -7.81 16.75
C ASP A 70 9.86 -7.08 15.41
N LEU A 71 9.10 -5.99 15.42
CA LEU A 71 8.95 -5.20 14.20
C LEU A 71 10.21 -4.39 13.87
N PRO A 72 10.52 -4.22 12.58
CA PRO A 72 11.55 -3.28 12.16
C PRO A 72 11.13 -1.84 12.47
N ASP A 73 12.09 -0.98 12.82
CA ASP A 73 11.87 0.43 13.23
C ASP A 73 11.04 1.24 12.20
N GLU A 74 11.15 0.89 10.93
CA GLU A 74 10.40 1.49 9.81
C GLU A 74 8.88 1.23 9.84
N CYS A 75 8.42 0.22 10.59
CA CYS A 75 7.00 0.00 10.88
C CYS A 75 6.39 1.02 11.85
N GLY A 76 7.26 1.80 12.50
CA GLY A 76 6.92 2.77 13.52
C GLY A 76 6.59 2.08 14.84
N ALA A 77 7.59 2.00 15.73
CA ALA A 77 7.32 2.54 17.05
C ALA A 77 6.89 4.01 16.82
N ALA A 78 5.71 4.40 17.30
CA ALA A 78 5.33 5.81 17.30
C ALA A 78 6.46 6.64 17.97
N PRO A 79 6.77 7.85 17.49
CA PRO A 79 7.61 8.76 18.27
C PRO A 79 6.98 9.07 19.63
#